data_AF-A0A9C9X2D3-F1
#
_entry.id   AF-A0A9C9X2D3-F1
#
_cell.length_a   1.000
_cell.length_b   1.000
_cell.length_c   1.000
_cell.angle_alpha   90.00
_cell.angle_beta   90.00
_cell.angle_gamma   90.00
#
_symmetry.space_group_name_H-M   'P 1'
#
loop_
_entity.id
_entity.type
_entity.pdbx_description
1 polymer ?
#
loop_
_entity_poly.entity_id
_entity_poly.type
_entity_poly.pdbx_seq_one_letter_code
_entity_poly.pdbx_strand_id
1 'polypeptide(L)'
;MKKDVKNLSEAKSADAVLPGYREFLTQLKQQIRSAQSKAALSVNRELIKLYWEIGKSIVERQIQAEWGTAVIERLSQDLRLEFPENTGFSARNLWNMRKFYQIYREHPILHQLVAEIPWGHNIVIMSKLNNPKEQAWYFRQTIEHGWSRAVLVHQIETKLYHRQVRVKLSNELAGELPDPEELRRLIEEE
;
A
#
# COMPACT_ATOMS: atom_id res chain seq x y z
N MET A 1 44.16 -36.49 25.96
CA MET A 1 45.10 -35.63 25.21
C MET A 1 44.40 -34.30 24.91
N LYS A 2 44.80 -33.23 25.60
CA LYS A 2 44.32 -31.85 25.42
C LYS A 2 45.33 -31.10 24.55
N LYS A 3 45.02 -30.90 23.26
CA LYS A 3 45.61 -29.98 22.26
C LYS A 3 44.51 -29.95 21.19
N ASP A 4 43.78 -28.88 20.92
CA ASP A 4 44.26 -27.63 20.34
C ASP A 4 43.30 -26.47 20.68
N VAL A 5 43.50 -25.84 21.85
CA VAL A 5 42.87 -24.54 22.19
C VAL A 5 43.82 -23.37 21.82
N LYS A 6 44.89 -23.66 21.09
CA LYS A 6 45.97 -22.71 20.81
C LYS A 6 45.89 -22.16 19.39
N ASN A 7 44.72 -21.64 18.98
CA ASN A 7 44.69 -20.77 17.80
C ASN A 7 43.61 -19.68 17.76
N LEU A 8 43.19 -19.18 18.93
CA LEU A 8 42.33 -17.99 19.03
C LEU A 8 43.14 -16.68 19.22
N SER A 9 44.46 -16.77 19.35
CA SER A 9 45.35 -15.61 19.52
C SER A 9 46.00 -15.10 18.23
N GLU A 10 45.89 -15.83 17.10
CA GLU A 10 46.43 -15.42 15.79
C GLU A 10 45.41 -14.63 14.94
N ALA A 11 44.14 -14.56 15.34
CA ALA A 11 43.11 -13.79 14.65
C ALA A 11 43.16 -12.27 14.92
N LYS A 12 44.35 -11.72 15.25
CA LYS A 12 44.56 -10.31 15.60
C LYS A 12 45.35 -9.51 14.56
N SER A 13 45.56 -10.00 13.34
CA SER A 13 46.30 -9.26 12.31
C SER A 13 45.75 -9.36 10.88
N ALA A 14 44.47 -9.64 10.69
CA ALA A 14 43.83 -9.58 9.36
C ALA A 14 43.04 -8.29 9.12
N ASP A 15 43.30 -7.25 9.91
CA ASP A 15 42.70 -5.92 9.82
C ASP A 15 43.39 -5.03 8.77
N ALA A 16 43.89 -5.64 7.70
CA ALA A 16 44.09 -4.90 6.46
C ALA A 16 42.73 -4.82 5.80
N VAL A 17 42.00 -3.71 6.05
CA VAL A 17 40.78 -3.37 5.30
C VAL A 17 41.10 -3.55 3.83
N LEU A 18 40.60 -4.64 3.24
CA LEU A 18 40.78 -4.94 1.82
C LEU A 18 40.37 -3.67 1.05
N PRO A 19 41.29 -3.05 0.27
CA PRO A 19 40.95 -1.83 -0.45
C PRO A 19 39.69 -2.04 -1.29
N GLY A 20 38.67 -1.18 -1.11
CA GLY A 20 37.39 -1.27 -1.80
C GLY A 20 36.33 -2.18 -1.15
N TYR A 21 36.62 -2.87 -0.03
CA TYR A 21 35.66 -3.79 0.58
C TYR A 21 34.42 -3.09 1.14
N ARG A 22 34.56 -1.88 1.71
CA ARG A 22 33.41 -1.15 2.27
C ARG A 22 32.47 -0.67 1.16
N GLU A 23 33.03 -0.20 0.05
CA GLU A 23 32.30 0.19 -1.15
C GLU A 23 31.59 -1.02 -1.75
N PHE A 24 32.31 -2.14 -1.93
CA PHE A 24 31.75 -3.41 -2.42
C PHE A 24 30.61 -3.92 -1.53
N LEU A 25 30.80 -3.94 -0.20
CA LEU A 25 29.77 -4.34 0.75
C LEU A 25 28.54 -3.43 0.69
N THR A 26 28.74 -2.13 0.49
CA THR A 26 27.64 -1.17 0.34
C THR A 26 26.84 -1.41 -0.95
N GLN A 27 27.54 -1.63 -2.06
CA GLN A 27 26.92 -1.99 -3.34
C GLN A 27 26.14 -3.31 -3.23
N LEU A 28 26.73 -4.34 -2.62
CA LEU A 28 26.06 -5.63 -2.44
C LEU A 28 24.80 -5.51 -1.57
N LYS A 29 24.86 -4.75 -0.47
CA LYS A 29 23.68 -4.45 0.37
C LYS A 29 22.58 -3.74 -0.42
N GLN A 30 22.93 -2.79 -1.29
CA GLN A 30 21.96 -2.09 -2.14
C GLN A 30 21.33 -3.03 -3.17
N GLN A 31 22.12 -3.90 -3.81
CA GLN A 31 21.63 -4.90 -4.74
C GLN A 31 20.64 -5.87 -4.08
N ILE A 32 20.99 -6.38 -2.89
CA ILE A 32 20.11 -7.28 -2.13
C ILE A 32 18.79 -6.59 -1.80
N ARG A 33 18.84 -5.36 -1.25
CA ARG A 33 17.63 -4.58 -0.93
C ARG A 33 16.78 -4.31 -2.16
N SER A 34 17.39 -3.95 -3.29
CA SER A 34 16.68 -3.72 -4.54
C SER A 34 15.97 -5.00 -5.04
N ALA A 35 16.65 -6.14 -5.00
CA ALA A 35 16.07 -7.43 -5.37
C ALA A 35 14.89 -7.82 -4.46
N GLN A 36 15.04 -7.65 -3.14
CA GLN A 36 13.98 -7.90 -2.17
C GLN A 36 12.76 -7.00 -2.40
N SER A 37 12.96 -5.70 -2.64
CA SER A 37 11.88 -4.77 -2.92
C SER A 37 11.12 -5.13 -4.21
N LYS A 38 11.84 -5.52 -5.28
CA LYS A 38 11.22 -5.97 -6.53
C LYS A 38 10.39 -7.24 -6.34
N ALA A 39 10.92 -8.21 -5.61
CA ALA A 39 10.21 -9.43 -5.28
C ALA A 39 8.93 -9.14 -4.48
N ALA A 40 9.04 -8.30 -3.43
CA ALA A 40 7.90 -7.89 -2.62
C ALA A 40 6.83 -7.17 -3.44
N LEU A 41 7.21 -6.28 -4.37
CA LEU A 41 6.27 -5.59 -5.24
C LEU A 41 5.56 -6.55 -6.20
N SER A 42 6.29 -7.52 -6.77
CA SER A 42 5.69 -8.55 -7.63
C SER A 42 4.66 -9.39 -6.86
N VAL A 43 5.00 -9.83 -5.65
CA VAL A 43 4.08 -10.57 -4.78
C VAL A 43 2.86 -9.72 -4.41
N ASN A 44 3.08 -8.43 -4.11
CA ASN A 44 1.98 -7.51 -3.80
C ASN A 44 1.01 -7.39 -4.97
N ARG A 45 1.50 -7.21 -6.20
CA ARG A 45 0.65 -7.10 -7.40
C ARG A 45 -0.23 -8.34 -7.59
N GLU A 46 0.34 -9.53 -7.47
CA GLU A 46 -0.44 -10.77 -7.56
C GLU A 46 -1.47 -10.91 -6.41
N LEU A 47 -1.10 -10.50 -5.18
CA LEU A 47 -2.03 -10.50 -4.06
C LEU A 47 -3.21 -9.54 -4.26
N ILE A 48 -2.93 -8.32 -4.73
CA ILE A 48 -3.97 -7.33 -5.02
C ILE A 48 -4.88 -7.81 -6.16
N LYS A 49 -4.32 -8.43 -7.20
CA LYS A 49 -5.08 -9.05 -8.28
C LYS A 49 -5.97 -10.19 -7.79
N LEU A 50 -5.46 -11.07 -6.92
CA LEU A 50 -6.26 -12.13 -6.31
C LEU A 50 -7.45 -11.54 -5.52
N TYR A 51 -7.19 -10.52 -4.69
CA TYR A 51 -8.21 -9.87 -3.89
C TYR A 51 -9.24 -9.13 -4.73
N TRP A 52 -8.83 -8.55 -5.86
CA TRP A 52 -9.72 -8.01 -6.87
C TRP A 52 -10.68 -9.08 -7.42
N GLU A 53 -10.14 -10.21 -7.90
CA GLU A 53 -10.94 -11.28 -8.51
C GLU A 53 -11.89 -11.94 -7.51
N ILE A 54 -11.48 -12.10 -6.24
CA ILE A 54 -12.36 -12.56 -5.17
C ILE A 54 -13.51 -11.57 -4.96
N GLY A 55 -13.20 -10.27 -4.85
CA GLY A 55 -14.20 -9.23 -4.70
C GLY A 55 -15.21 -9.19 -5.85
N LYS A 56 -14.71 -9.29 -7.08
CA LYS A 56 -15.51 -9.40 -8.31
C LYS A 56 -16.45 -10.60 -8.26
N SER A 57 -15.90 -11.78 -7.98
CA SER A 57 -16.66 -13.04 -7.93
C SER A 57 -17.77 -12.98 -6.89
N ILE A 58 -17.52 -12.40 -5.71
CA ILE A 58 -18.54 -12.21 -4.67
C ILE A 58 -19.67 -11.32 -5.21
N VAL A 59 -19.34 -10.15 -5.78
CA VAL A 59 -20.37 -9.22 -6.29
C VAL A 59 -21.20 -9.85 -7.42
N GLU A 60 -20.55 -10.52 -8.37
CA GLU A 60 -21.25 -11.16 -9.49
C GLU A 60 -22.22 -12.24 -9.02
N ARG A 61 -21.81 -13.08 -8.04
CA ARG A 61 -22.68 -14.11 -7.48
C ARG A 61 -23.86 -13.55 -6.68
N GLN A 62 -23.65 -12.45 -5.95
CA GLN A 62 -24.74 -11.77 -5.24
C GLN A 62 -25.79 -11.18 -6.19
N ILE A 63 -25.37 -10.75 -7.38
CA ILE A 63 -26.28 -10.22 -8.41
C ILE A 63 -26.98 -11.36 -9.16
N GLN A 64 -26.24 -12.38 -9.61
CA GLN A 64 -26.75 -13.40 -10.53
C GLN A 64 -27.51 -14.54 -9.85
N ALA A 65 -27.13 -14.91 -8.63
CA ALA A 65 -27.65 -16.08 -7.93
C ALA A 65 -28.41 -15.71 -6.65
N GLU A 66 -28.73 -14.41 -6.46
CA GLU A 66 -29.40 -13.86 -5.27
C GLU A 66 -28.73 -14.27 -3.95
N TRP A 67 -27.40 -14.45 -3.97
CA TRP A 67 -26.67 -14.79 -2.75
C TRP A 67 -26.79 -13.66 -1.73
N GLY A 68 -27.34 -13.97 -0.56
CA GLY A 68 -27.39 -13.05 0.57
C GLY A 68 -26.00 -12.73 1.13
N THR A 69 -25.95 -11.78 2.06
CA THR A 69 -24.70 -11.36 2.73
C THR A 69 -24.05 -12.46 3.55
N ALA A 70 -24.82 -13.46 4.00
CA ALA A 70 -24.36 -14.63 4.74
C ALA A 70 -23.33 -15.49 3.98
N VAL A 71 -23.27 -15.37 2.64
CA VAL A 71 -22.31 -16.14 1.84
C VAL A 71 -20.86 -15.82 2.18
N ILE A 72 -20.57 -14.59 2.60
CA ILE A 72 -19.22 -14.16 2.95
C ILE A 72 -18.74 -14.86 4.23
N GLU A 73 -19.62 -15.08 5.20
CA GLU A 73 -19.29 -15.80 6.42
C GLU A 73 -18.97 -17.26 6.12
N ARG A 74 -19.79 -17.90 5.28
CA ARG A 74 -19.55 -19.28 4.83
C ARG A 74 -18.23 -19.40 4.04
N LEU A 75 -18.00 -18.51 3.09
CA LEU A 75 -16.73 -18.47 2.34
C LEU A 75 -15.53 -18.30 3.26
N SER A 76 -15.64 -17.45 4.28
CA SER A 76 -14.55 -17.27 5.24
C SER A 76 -14.23 -18.55 6.00
N GLN A 77 -15.26 -19.27 6.45
CA GLN A 77 -15.07 -20.55 7.14
C GLN A 77 -14.41 -21.57 6.20
N ASP A 78 -14.99 -21.78 5.02
CA ASP A 78 -14.50 -22.79 4.06
C ASP A 78 -13.06 -22.49 3.61
N LEU A 79 -12.74 -21.23 3.28
CA LEU A 79 -11.39 -20.85 2.84
C LEU A 79 -10.35 -20.94 3.96
N ARG A 80 -10.71 -20.65 5.21
CA ARG A 80 -9.78 -20.77 6.34
C ARG A 80 -9.52 -22.22 6.73
N LEU A 81 -10.48 -23.12 6.48
CA LEU A 81 -10.28 -24.55 6.66
C LEU A 81 -9.33 -25.11 5.59
N GLU A 82 -9.52 -24.70 4.33
CA GLU A 82 -8.66 -25.15 3.22
C GLU A 82 -7.26 -24.53 3.25
N PHE A 83 -7.15 -23.26 3.67
CA PHE A 83 -5.89 -22.51 3.70
C PHE A 83 -5.56 -22.00 5.11
N PRO A 84 -5.27 -22.88 6.08
CA PRO A 84 -5.10 -22.51 7.49
C PRO A 84 -3.88 -21.60 7.74
N GLU A 85 -2.83 -21.73 6.93
CA GLU A 85 -1.62 -20.89 7.00
C GLU A 85 -1.85 -19.47 6.46
N ASN A 86 -2.97 -19.23 5.76
CA ASN A 86 -3.24 -17.96 5.11
C ASN A 86 -4.23 -17.11 5.91
N THR A 87 -3.73 -16.08 6.59
CA THR A 87 -4.55 -15.19 7.42
C THR A 87 -5.43 -14.21 6.61
N GLY A 88 -5.34 -14.23 5.28
CA GLY A 88 -6.03 -13.31 4.38
C GLY A 88 -7.54 -13.53 4.23
N PHE A 89 -8.11 -14.66 4.67
CA PHE A 89 -9.49 -15.05 4.35
C PHE A 89 -10.50 -14.90 5.49
N SER A 90 -10.28 -13.95 6.40
CA SER A 90 -11.33 -13.56 7.37
C SER A 90 -12.54 -12.92 6.66
N ALA A 91 -13.74 -13.08 7.23
CA ALA A 91 -14.96 -12.49 6.69
C ALA A 91 -14.84 -10.97 6.51
N ARG A 92 -14.23 -10.29 7.49
CA ARG A 92 -13.91 -8.86 7.38
C ARG A 92 -13.05 -8.55 6.16
N ASN A 93 -12.04 -9.38 5.86
CA ASN A 93 -11.20 -9.14 4.70
C ASN A 93 -11.91 -9.45 3.38
N LEU A 94 -12.77 -10.47 3.34
CA LEU A 94 -13.64 -10.73 2.18
C LEU A 94 -14.60 -9.57 1.91
N TRP A 95 -15.16 -8.95 2.96
CA TRP A 95 -15.92 -7.72 2.85
C TRP A 95 -15.08 -6.56 2.28
N ASN A 96 -13.82 -6.43 2.71
CA ASN A 96 -12.91 -5.45 2.13
C ASN A 96 -12.61 -5.74 0.65
N MET A 97 -12.39 -7.00 0.25
CA MET A 97 -12.18 -7.39 -1.15
C MET A 97 -13.39 -7.06 -2.02
N ARG A 98 -14.60 -7.34 -1.52
CA ARG A 98 -15.85 -6.95 -2.17
C ARG A 98 -15.93 -5.43 -2.35
N LYS A 99 -15.71 -4.66 -1.27
CA LYS A 99 -15.74 -3.19 -1.31
C LYS A 99 -14.66 -2.64 -2.27
N PHE A 100 -13.49 -3.26 -2.29
CA PHE A 100 -12.35 -2.90 -3.14
C PHE A 100 -12.72 -3.01 -4.62
N TYR A 101 -13.32 -4.13 -5.04
CA TYR A 101 -13.81 -4.28 -6.39
C TYR A 101 -14.90 -3.24 -6.73
N GLN A 102 -15.87 -3.05 -5.83
CA GLN A 102 -16.98 -2.11 -6.07
C GLN A 102 -16.50 -0.66 -6.27
N ILE A 103 -15.51 -0.21 -5.50
CA ILE A 103 -15.00 1.15 -5.59
C ILE A 103 -14.15 1.33 -6.86
N TYR A 104 -13.18 0.45 -7.11
CA TYR A 104 -12.20 0.73 -8.16
C TYR A 104 -12.59 0.20 -9.56
N ARG A 105 -13.67 -0.58 -9.72
CA ARG A 105 -14.13 -1.08 -11.03
C ARG A 105 -14.49 0.02 -12.02
N GLU A 106 -14.89 1.19 -11.53
CA GLU A 106 -15.26 2.34 -12.36
C GLU A 106 -14.13 3.40 -12.43
N HIS A 107 -12.96 3.09 -11.85
CA HIS A 107 -11.83 4.02 -11.75
C HIS A 107 -10.52 3.39 -12.23
N PRO A 108 -10.27 3.32 -13.55
CA PRO A 108 -9.09 2.68 -14.13
C PRO A 108 -7.75 3.20 -13.59
N ILE A 109 -7.66 4.51 -13.31
CA ILE A 109 -6.45 5.14 -12.74
C ILE A 109 -6.19 4.59 -11.33
N LEU A 110 -7.23 4.44 -10.51
CA LEU A 110 -7.08 3.90 -9.16
C LEU A 110 -6.72 2.42 -9.19
N HIS A 111 -7.26 1.64 -10.14
CA HIS A 111 -6.88 0.23 -10.33
C HIS A 111 -5.35 0.08 -10.55
N GLN A 112 -4.73 0.94 -11.34
CA GLN A 112 -3.27 0.88 -11.51
C GLN A 112 -2.52 1.20 -10.20
N LEU A 113 -2.99 2.20 -9.45
CA LEU A 113 -2.33 2.67 -8.24
C LEU A 113 -2.45 1.71 -7.05
N VAL A 114 -3.58 1.02 -6.90
CA VAL A 114 -3.83 0.10 -5.77
C VAL A 114 -2.87 -1.09 -5.76
N ALA A 115 -2.37 -1.50 -6.94
CA ALA A 115 -1.42 -2.60 -7.10
C ALA A 115 0.01 -2.22 -6.68
N GLU A 116 0.31 -0.93 -6.57
CA GLU A 116 1.64 -0.40 -6.26
C GLU A 116 1.86 -0.18 -4.76
N ILE A 117 0.84 -0.36 -3.91
CA ILE A 117 0.96 -0.25 -2.46
C ILE A 117 0.42 -1.49 -1.72
N PRO A 118 0.88 -1.75 -0.48
CA PRO A 118 0.42 -2.90 0.29
C PRO A 118 -1.09 -2.90 0.55
N TRP A 119 -1.70 -4.08 0.64
CA TRP A 119 -3.13 -4.24 0.94
C TRP A 119 -3.61 -3.48 2.18
N GLY A 120 -2.80 -3.44 3.24
CA GLY A 120 -3.13 -2.70 4.45
C GLY A 120 -3.31 -1.20 4.23
N HIS A 121 -2.55 -0.60 3.30
CA HIS A 121 -2.69 0.79 2.91
C HIS A 121 -3.93 1.01 2.03
N ASN A 122 -4.21 0.08 1.11
CA ASN A 122 -5.45 0.08 0.34
C ASN A 122 -6.69 0.12 1.25
N ILE A 123 -6.73 -0.71 2.30
CA ILE A 123 -7.82 -0.69 3.30
C ILE A 123 -7.94 0.69 3.97
N VAL A 124 -6.83 1.32 4.34
CA VAL A 124 -6.83 2.66 4.97
C VAL A 124 -7.45 3.70 4.05
N ILE A 125 -6.99 3.78 2.80
CA ILE A 125 -7.49 4.75 1.81
C ILE A 125 -8.98 4.51 1.54
N MET A 126 -9.35 3.26 1.28
CA MET A 126 -10.73 2.85 0.99
C MET A 126 -11.70 3.05 2.17
N SER A 127 -11.21 3.00 3.41
CA SER A 127 -12.04 3.16 4.61
C SER A 127 -12.18 4.60 5.06
N LYS A 128 -11.16 5.44 4.84
CA LYS A 128 -11.14 6.83 5.31
C LYS A 128 -11.57 7.85 4.24
N LEU A 129 -11.45 7.52 2.95
CA LEU A 129 -11.64 8.47 1.86
C LEU A 129 -12.73 7.98 0.89
N ASN A 130 -13.57 8.90 0.42
CA ASN A 130 -14.62 8.62 -0.57
C ASN A 130 -14.38 9.30 -1.92
N ASN A 131 -13.56 10.36 -1.97
CA ASN A 131 -13.29 11.12 -3.19
C ASN A 131 -12.18 10.44 -4.02
N PRO A 132 -12.45 10.00 -5.27
CA PRO A 132 -11.45 9.34 -6.11
C PRO A 132 -10.20 10.18 -6.41
N LYS A 133 -10.34 11.52 -6.56
CA LYS A 133 -9.21 12.42 -6.80
C LYS A 133 -8.28 12.46 -5.58
N GLU A 134 -8.85 12.59 -4.39
CA GLU A 134 -8.09 12.59 -3.13
C GLU A 134 -7.42 11.23 -2.89
N GLN A 135 -8.14 10.12 -3.11
CA GLN A 135 -7.57 8.78 -3.04
C GLN A 135 -6.36 8.64 -3.98
N ALA A 136 -6.50 9.01 -5.25
CA ALA A 136 -5.43 8.95 -6.25
C ALA A 136 -4.21 9.78 -5.80
N TRP A 137 -4.44 10.93 -5.17
CA TRP A 137 -3.38 11.75 -4.62
C TRP A 137 -2.62 11.03 -3.49
N TYR A 138 -3.32 10.48 -2.48
CA TYR A 138 -2.67 9.73 -1.40
C TYR A 138 -1.96 8.47 -1.87
N PHE A 139 -2.50 7.76 -2.88
CA PHE A 139 -1.80 6.65 -3.52
C PHE A 139 -0.44 7.10 -4.08
N ARG A 140 -0.43 8.15 -4.91
CA ARG A 140 0.80 8.66 -5.52
C ARG A 140 1.81 9.11 -4.48
N GLN A 141 1.37 9.84 -3.46
CA GLN A 141 2.26 10.30 -2.38
C GLN A 141 2.80 9.14 -1.54
N THR A 142 2.00 8.10 -1.32
CA THR A 142 2.47 6.89 -0.63
C THR A 142 3.55 6.16 -1.44
N ILE A 143 3.38 6.07 -2.76
CA ILE A 143 4.35 5.44 -3.67
C ILE A 143 5.64 6.28 -3.74
N GLU A 144 5.50 7.58 -3.95
CA GLU A 144 6.61 8.52 -4.12
C GLU A 144 7.49 8.62 -2.86
N HIS A 145 6.87 8.70 -1.68
CA HIS A 145 7.59 8.92 -0.43
C HIS A 145 7.76 7.64 0.41
N GLY A 146 7.30 6.49 -0.08
CA GLY A 146 7.40 5.21 0.62
C GLY A 146 6.74 5.22 2.00
N TRP A 147 5.58 5.87 2.15
CA TRP A 147 4.95 6.02 3.45
C TRP A 147 4.59 4.67 4.08
N SER A 148 4.98 4.51 5.35
CA SER A 148 4.45 3.42 6.17
C SER A 148 2.94 3.61 6.38
N ARG A 149 2.23 2.53 6.75
CA ARG A 149 0.78 2.62 7.01
C ARG A 149 0.47 3.67 8.08
N ALA A 150 1.30 3.78 9.10
CA ALA A 150 1.14 4.77 10.18
C ALA A 150 1.32 6.20 9.66
N VAL A 151 2.31 6.44 8.81
CA VAL A 151 2.52 7.76 8.19
C VAL A 151 1.34 8.12 7.29
N LEU A 152 0.88 7.19 6.44
CA LEU A 152 -0.30 7.41 5.60
C LEU A 152 -1.53 7.80 6.42
N VAL A 153 -1.81 7.06 7.51
CA VAL A 153 -2.93 7.38 8.42
C VAL A 153 -2.78 8.79 8.99
N HIS A 154 -1.58 9.15 9.49
CA HIS A 154 -1.32 10.48 10.01
C HIS A 154 -1.49 11.58 8.96
N GLN A 155 -1.05 11.37 7.72
CA GLN A 155 -1.20 12.36 6.65
C GLN A 155 -2.67 12.57 6.25
N ILE A 156 -3.47 11.50 6.22
CA ILE A 156 -4.91 11.58 6.02
C ILE A 156 -5.58 12.36 7.16
N GLU A 157 -5.24 12.03 8.42
CA GLU A 157 -5.85 12.65 9.61
C GLU A 157 -5.50 14.14 9.74
N THR A 158 -4.29 14.52 9.31
CA THR A 158 -3.87 15.93 9.23
C THR A 158 -4.31 16.62 7.95
N LYS A 159 -5.16 15.96 7.12
CA LYS A 159 -5.74 16.50 5.89
C LYS A 159 -4.69 17.09 4.95
N LEU A 160 -3.56 16.39 4.77
CA LEU A 160 -2.43 16.88 3.98
C LEU A 160 -2.85 17.26 2.55
N TYR A 161 -3.71 16.47 1.91
CA TYR A 161 -4.26 16.77 0.58
C TYR A 161 -4.84 18.19 0.50
N HIS A 162 -5.80 18.52 1.37
CA HIS A 162 -6.42 19.85 1.39
C HIS A 162 -5.42 20.97 1.68
N ARG A 163 -4.47 20.72 2.59
CA ARG A 163 -3.42 21.70 2.90
C ARG A 163 -2.56 22.01 1.67
N GLN A 164 -2.17 21.00 0.89
CA GLN A 164 -1.34 21.19 -0.29
C GLN A 164 -2.12 21.71 -1.50
N VAL A 165 -3.33 21.22 -1.74
CA VAL A 165 -4.17 21.70 -2.86
C VAL A 165 -4.56 23.15 -2.67
N ARG A 166 -4.93 23.57 -1.45
CA ARG A 166 -5.22 24.98 -1.15
C ARG A 166 -4.02 25.88 -1.41
N VAL A 167 -2.81 25.44 -1.07
CA VAL A 167 -1.58 26.20 -1.35
C VAL A 167 -1.32 26.29 -2.85
N LYS A 168 -1.51 25.20 -3.61
CA LYS A 168 -1.36 25.23 -5.07
C LYS A 168 -2.35 26.18 -5.74
N LEU A 169 -3.64 26.09 -5.40
CA LEU A 169 -4.67 27.00 -5.90
C LEU A 169 -4.36 28.46 -5.52
N SER A 170 -3.96 28.72 -4.27
CA SER A 170 -3.56 30.07 -3.84
C SER A 170 -2.36 30.62 -4.61
N ASN A 171 -1.40 29.78 -4.99
CA ASN A 171 -0.20 30.20 -5.72
C ASN A 171 -0.50 30.39 -7.22
N GLU A 172 -1.37 29.56 -7.81
CA GLU A 172 -1.81 29.68 -9.20
C GLU A 172 -2.73 30.91 -9.40
N LEU A 173 -3.57 31.22 -8.41
CA LEU A 173 -4.47 32.39 -8.42
C LEU A 173 -3.78 33.70 -7.97
N ALA A 174 -2.56 33.64 -7.42
CA ALA A 174 -1.77 34.84 -7.15
C ALA A 174 -1.30 35.58 -8.44
N GLY A 175 -1.53 34.99 -9.62
CA GLY A 175 -1.34 35.63 -10.93
C GLY A 175 -2.43 36.65 -11.30
N GLU A 176 -3.65 36.50 -10.77
CA GLU A 176 -4.80 37.43 -10.87
C GLU A 176 -5.82 36.96 -9.80
N LEU A 177 -5.86 37.60 -8.64
CA LEU A 177 -6.65 37.14 -7.49
C LEU A 177 -8.17 37.28 -7.74
N PRO A 178 -8.94 36.17 -7.77
CA PRO A 178 -10.40 36.23 -7.65
C PRO A 178 -10.81 36.50 -6.21
N ASP A 179 -12.04 36.99 -6.05
CA ASP A 179 -12.64 37.38 -4.78
C ASP A 179 -12.58 36.24 -3.74
N PRO A 180 -12.14 36.49 -2.49
CA PRO A 180 -12.20 35.54 -1.37
C PRO A 180 -13.56 34.84 -1.18
N GLU A 181 -14.65 35.46 -1.61
CA GLU A 181 -16.00 34.86 -1.59
C GLU A 181 -16.15 33.75 -2.66
N GLU A 182 -15.50 33.92 -3.82
CA GLU A 182 -15.51 32.97 -4.94
C GLU A 182 -14.64 31.73 -4.64
N LEU A 183 -13.51 31.94 -3.98
CA LEU A 183 -12.67 30.87 -3.43
C LEU A 183 -13.41 30.01 -2.39
N ARG A 184 -14.28 30.60 -1.57
CA ARG A 184 -15.11 29.85 -0.62
C ARG A 184 -16.18 29.02 -1.32
N ARG A 185 -16.84 29.57 -2.34
CA ARG A 185 -17.84 28.84 -3.13
C ARG A 185 -17.25 27.62 -3.84
N LEU A 186 -16.08 27.75 -4.45
CA LEU A 186 -15.41 26.64 -5.15
C LEU A 186 -14.92 25.52 -4.22
N ILE A 187 -14.71 25.82 -2.93
CA ILE A 187 -14.28 24.83 -1.92
C ILE A 187 -15.49 24.16 -1.24
N GLU A 188 -16.65 24.81 -1.22
CA GLU A 188 -17.87 24.32 -0.56
C GLU A 188 -18.85 23.59 -1.50
N GLU A 189 -18.65 23.66 -2.83
CA GLU A 189 -19.51 23.00 -3.84
C GLU A 189 -18.95 21.68 -4.45
N GLU A 190 -17.81 21.13 -3.99
CA GLU A 190 -17.26 19.80 -4.40
C GLU A 190 -17.18 18.78 -3.26
#